data_AF-A0AAW5CNT5-F1
#
_entry.id   AF-A0AAW5CNT5-F1
#
_cell.length_a   1.000
_cell.length_b   1.000
_cell.length_c   1.000
_cell.angle_alpha   90.00
_cell.angle_beta   90.00
_cell.angle_gamma   90.00
#
_symmetry.space_group_name_H-M   'P 1'
#
loop_
_entity.id
_entity.type
_entity.pdbx_description
1 polymer ?
#
loop_
_entity_poly.entity_id
_entity_poly.type
_entity_poly.pdbx_seq_one_letter_code
_entity_poly.pdbx_strand_id
1 'polypeptide(L)' 'MSAPLNSLGLPKPPAQTRVVVAMSGGVDSSVVAALLAAEGYETIGITLQLYDHGAA' A
#
# COMPACT_ATOMS: atom_id res chain seq x y z
N MET A 1 -17.72 -9.46 21.51
CA MET A 1 -16.81 -8.30 21.44
C MET A 1 -16.38 -8.12 19.99
N SER A 2 -16.54 -6.93 19.42
CA SER A 2 -15.98 -6.64 18.08
C SER A 2 -14.47 -6.55 18.18
N ALA A 3 -13.73 -7.18 17.26
CA ALA A 3 -12.29 -6.99 17.18
C ALA A 3 -11.97 -5.50 16.93
N PRO A 4 -10.89 -4.95 17.52
CA PRO A 4 -10.47 -3.58 17.22
C PRO A 4 -10.11 -3.46 15.73
N LEU A 5 -10.48 -2.33 15.12
CA LEU A 5 -10.16 -2.02 13.74
C LEU A 5 -8.77 -1.38 13.66
N ASN A 6 -8.00 -1.68 12.61
CA ASN A 6 -6.77 -0.95 12.30
C ASN A 6 -7.07 0.41 11.65
N SER A 7 -6.04 1.19 11.31
CA SER A 7 -6.19 2.52 10.68
C SER A 7 -6.89 2.49 9.31
N LEU A 8 -6.95 1.32 8.66
CA LEU A 8 -7.68 1.09 7.41
C LEU A 8 -9.11 0.56 7.63
N GLY A 9 -9.58 0.46 8.88
CA GLY A 9 -10.92 -0.02 9.20
C GLY A 9 -11.08 -1.54 9.13
N LEU A 10 -10.00 -2.32 9.12
CA LEU A 10 -10.04 -3.78 9.01
C LEU A 10 -9.92 -4.45 10.39
N PRO A 11 -10.67 -5.53 10.67
CA PRO A 11 -10.68 -6.22 11.97
C PRO A 11 -9.49 -7.18 12.14
N LYS A 12 -8.27 -6.71 11.88
CA LYS A 12 -7.01 -7.44 12.07
C LYS A 12 -5.83 -6.46 12.22
N PRO A 13 -4.73 -6.85 12.90
CA PRO A 13 -3.60 -5.95 13.12
C PRO A 13 -2.89 -5.55 11.80
N PRO A 14 -2.19 -4.41 11.76
CA PRO A 14 -1.41 -3.97 10.59
C PRO A 14 -0.43 -5.04 10.08
N ALA A 15 0.28 -5.71 10.98
CA ALA A 15 1.24 -6.76 10.65
C ALA A 15 0.64 -8.00 9.95
N GLN A 16 -0.69 -8.18 9.99
CA GLN A 16 -1.41 -9.24 9.27
C GLN A 16 -2.21 -8.69 8.07
N THR A 17 -1.98 -7.44 7.71
CA THR A 17 -2.66 -6.73 6.64
C THR A 17 -1.66 -6.39 5.55
N ARG A 18 -1.77 -7.07 4.42
CA ARG A 18 -1.04 -6.76 3.21
C ARG A 18 -1.72 -5.63 2.45
N VAL A 19 -0.97 -4.60 2.10
CA VAL A 19 -1.45 -3.46 1.32
C VAL A 19 -0.61 -3.35 0.05
N VAL A 20 -1.29 -3.36 -1.09
CA VAL A 20 -0.66 -3.15 -2.39
C VAL A 20 -0.89 -1.69 -2.80
N VAL A 21 0.18 -0.91 -2.89
CA VAL A 21 0.13 0.50 -3.25
C VAL A 21 0.44 0.65 -4.74
N ALA A 22 -0.48 1.27 -5.49
CA ALA A 22 -0.21 1.65 -6.87
C ALA A 22 0.78 2.82 -6.90
N MET A 23 2.01 2.53 -7.29
CA MET A 23 3.14 3.45 -7.38
C MET A 23 3.16 4.08 -8.77
N SER A 24 2.59 5.29 -8.88
CA SER A 24 2.60 6.07 -10.12
C SER A 24 3.97 6.66 -10.47
N GLY A 25 4.91 6.64 -9.51
CA GLY A 25 6.18 7.37 -9.57
C GLY A 25 6.10 8.78 -9.00
N GLY A 26 4.90 9.25 -8.62
CA GLY A 26 4.70 10.53 -7.94
C GLY A 26 4.96 10.48 -6.43
N VAL A 27 5.14 11.67 -5.84
CA VAL A 27 5.39 11.84 -4.39
C VAL A 27 4.24 11.33 -3.53
N ASP A 28 2.99 11.52 -3.95
CA ASP A 28 1.82 11.12 -3.16
C ASP A 28 1.79 9.61 -2.91
N SER A 29 2.00 8.80 -3.96
CA SER A 29 2.07 7.35 -3.84
C SER A 29 3.23 6.88 -2.97
N SER A 30 4.36 7.62 -3.02
CA SER A 30 5.54 7.35 -2.19
C SER A 30 5.27 7.65 -0.71
N VAL A 31 4.57 8.75 -0.41
CA VAL A 31 4.19 9.12 0.96
C VAL A 31 3.19 8.11 1.53
N VAL A 32 2.19 7.68 0.75
CA VAL A 32 1.24 6.63 1.16
C VAL A 32 1.97 5.34 1.52
N ALA A 33 2.90 4.88 0.65
CA ALA A 33 3.67 3.67 0.93
C ALA A 33 4.53 3.80 2.20
N ALA A 34 5.18 4.95 2.40
CA ALA A 34 6.00 5.23 3.56
C ALA A 34 5.19 5.24 4.87
N LEU A 35 4.01 5.87 4.87
CA LEU A 35 3.13 5.92 6.05
C LEU A 35 2.64 4.53 6.43
N LEU A 36 2.17 3.74 5.46
CA LEU A 36 1.71 2.37 5.71
C LEU A 36 2.84 1.47 6.21
N ALA A 37 4.05 1.59 5.65
CA ALA A 37 5.21 0.86 6.14
C ALA A 37 5.57 1.27 7.59
N ALA A 38 5.53 2.57 7.91
CA ALA A 38 5.78 3.07 9.25
C ALA A 38 4.74 2.62 10.28
N GLU A 39 3.49 2.41 9.86
CA GLU A 39 2.41 1.84 10.68
C GLU A 39 2.52 0.31 10.87
N GLY A 40 3.49 -0.35 10.21
CA GLY A 40 3.75 -1.78 10.35
C GLY A 40 2.89 -2.68 9.47
N TYR A 41 2.31 -2.14 8.38
CA TYR A 41 1.66 -2.94 7.35
C TYR A 41 2.69 -3.70 6.49
N GLU A 42 2.27 -4.84 5.93
CA GLU A 42 3.02 -5.48 4.86
C GLU A 42 2.74 -4.72 3.55
N THR A 43 3.54 -3.68 3.29
CA THR A 43 3.35 -2.76 2.15
C THR A 43 4.13 -3.21 0.92
N ILE A 44 3.45 -3.38 -0.20
CA ILE A 44 4.03 -3.77 -1.50
C ILE A 44 3.71 -2.67 -2.52
N GLY A 45 4.74 -1.99 -3.04
CA GLY A 45 4.58 -1.03 -4.13
C GLY A 45 4.54 -1.74 -5.49
N ILE A 46 3.57 -1.40 -6.33
CA ILE A 46 3.49 -1.86 -7.72
C ILE A 46 3.40 -0.67 -8.68
N THR A 47 4.25 -0.64 -9.70
CA THR A 47 4.08 0.29 -10.82
C THR A 47 3.44 -0.46 -11.97
N LEU A 48 2.32 0.06 -12.47
CA LEU A 48 1.61 -0.51 -13.60
C LEU A 48 2.06 0.19 -14.88
N GLN A 49 2.61 -0.58 -15.82
CA GLN A 49 2.82 -0.08 -17.18
C GLN A 49 1.52 -0.29 -17.97
N LEU A 50 0.72 0.77 -18.06
CA LEU A 50 -0.62 0.71 -18.65
C LEU A 50 -0.65 1.07 -20.15
N TYR A 51 0.43 1.65 -20.65
CA TYR A 51 0.61 1.97 -22.06
C TYR A 51 1.86 1.27 -22.60
N ASP A 52 1.84 0.94 -23.88
CA ASP A 52 3.01 0.45 -24.61
C ASP A 52 4.03 1.59 -24.78
N HIS A 53 4.69 1.96 -23.69
CA HIS A 53 5.85 2.83 -23.71
C HIS A 53 7.07 2.00 -24.09
N GLY A 54 7.07 1.52 -25.33
CA GLY A 54 8.20 0.91 -26.02
C GLY A 54 8.47 -0.53 -25.61
N ALA A 55 8.10 -1.46 -26.49
CA ALA A 55 9.05 -2.53 -26.84
C ALA A 55 10.44 -1.90 -26.99
N ALA A 56 11.38 -2.33 -26.14
CA ALA A 56 12.79 -2.01 -26.32
C ALA A 56 13.31 -2.61 -27.63
#